data_AF-A0A0J6L158-F1
#
_entry.id   AF-A0A0J6L158-F1
#
_cell.length_a   1.000
_cell.length_b   1.000
_cell.length_c   1.000
_cell.angle_alpha   90.00
_cell.angle_beta   90.00
_cell.angle_gamma   90.00
#
_symmetry.space_group_name_H-M   'P 1'
#
loop_
_entity.id
_entity.type
_entity.pdbx_description
1 polymer ?
#
loop_
_entity_poly.entity_id
_entity_poly.type
_entity_poly.pdbx_seq_one_letter_code
_entity_poly.pdbx_strand_id
1 'polypeptide(L)'
;MLLVVMSLFPSIIRYLASLPSAVASAVLMASFVQLIGIGFHNIKQVQLSERNVTILGVAVLFGCGVMFLPFGALQSLSSVMQNIFGNGLFIGTVVSILLDQIWRTEK
;
A
#
# COMPACT_ATOMS: atom_id res chain seq x y z
N MET A 1 5.76 -13.42 21.09
CA MET A 1 6.24 -14.52 21.95
C MET A 1 6.57 -15.77 21.15
N LEU A 2 5.65 -16.27 20.30
CA LEU A 2 5.90 -17.44 19.44
C LEU A 2 7.07 -17.24 18.46
N LEU A 3 7.19 -16.05 17.86
CA LEU A 3 8.32 -15.69 17.00
C LEU A 3 9.67 -15.69 17.75
N VAL A 4 9.70 -15.22 19.00
CA VAL A 4 10.91 -15.17 19.83
C VAL A 4 11.39 -16.58 20.16
N VAL A 5 10.47 -17.49 20.48
CA VAL A 5 10.80 -18.90 20.75
C VAL A 5 11.30 -19.60 19.49
N MET A 6 10.69 -19.34 18.32
CA MET A 6 11.18 -19.89 17.04
C MET A 6 12.56 -19.33 16.64
N SER A 7 12.86 -18.07 16.97
CA SER A 7 14.16 -17.47 16.70
C SER A 7 15.32 -18.08 17.51
N LEU A 8 15.03 -18.76 18.62
CA LEU A 8 16.02 -19.48 19.43
C LEU A 8 16.45 -20.82 18.82
N PHE A 9 15.76 -21.30 17.77
CA PHE A 9 16.10 -22.53 17.05
C PHE A 9 16.69 -22.22 15.67
N PRO A 10 18.01 -21.96 15.57
CA PRO A 10 18.67 -21.53 14.33
C PRO A 10 18.54 -22.55 13.18
N SER A 11 18.29 -23.83 13.48
CA SER A 11 18.05 -24.86 12.47
C SER A 11 16.81 -24.60 11.60
N ILE A 12 15.73 -24.06 12.18
CA ILE A 12 14.51 -23.73 11.45
C ILE A 12 14.75 -22.53 10.54
N ILE A 13 15.42 -21.50 11.05
CA ILE A 13 15.80 -20.31 10.28
C ILE A 13 16.71 -20.70 9.11
N ARG A 14 17.69 -21.59 9.32
CA ARG A 14 18.60 -22.05 8.27
C ARG A 14 17.87 -22.80 7.16
N TYR A 15 16.87 -23.61 7.50
CA TYR A 15 16.01 -24.27 6.52
C TYR A 15 15.18 -23.27 5.72
N LEU A 16 14.52 -22.31 6.38
CA LEU A 16 13.76 -21.26 5.72
C LEU A 16 14.63 -20.37 4.83
N ALA A 17 15.85 -20.04 5.27
CA ALA A 17 16.82 -19.25 4.50
C ALA A 17 17.42 -20.03 3.30
N SER A 18 17.34 -21.36 3.32
CA SER A 18 17.77 -22.20 2.18
C SER A 18 16.74 -22.27 1.05
N LEU A 19 15.51 -21.77 1.28
CA LEU A 19 14.50 -21.70 0.24
C LEU A 19 14.93 -20.76 -0.90
N PRO A 20 14.67 -21.12 -2.16
CA PRO A 20 14.92 -20.23 -3.28
C PRO A 20 14.16 -18.91 -3.13
N SER A 21 14.76 -17.81 -3.58
CA SER A 21 14.14 -16.48 -3.58
C SER A 21 12.77 -16.46 -4.27
N ALA A 22 12.60 -17.28 -5.31
CA ALA A 22 11.32 -17.46 -6.01
C ALA A 22 10.19 -17.92 -5.08
N VAL A 23 10.47 -18.79 -4.10
CA VAL A 23 9.46 -19.28 -3.15
C VAL A 23 9.07 -18.17 -2.18
N ALA A 24 10.06 -17.43 -1.66
CA ALA A 24 9.80 -16.29 -0.78
C ALA A 24 8.95 -15.22 -1.49
N SER A 25 9.29 -14.88 -2.74
CA SER A 25 8.52 -13.95 -3.56
C SER A 25 7.11 -14.45 -3.84
N ALA A 26 6.89 -15.75 -4.05
CA ALA A 26 5.56 -16.33 -4.24
C ALA A 26 4.68 -16.20 -2.99
N VAL A 27 5.25 -16.45 -1.79
CA VAL A 27 4.53 -16.27 -0.52
C VAL A 27 4.20 -14.79 -0.28
N LEU A 28 5.12 -13.87 -0.59
CA LEU A 28 4.87 -12.43 -0.54
C LEU A 28 3.77 -12.02 -1.51
N MET A 29 3.78 -12.54 -2.74
CA MET A 29 2.75 -12.30 -3.73
C MET A 29 1.37 -12.76 -3.23
N ALA A 30 1.28 -13.95 -2.64
CA ALA A 30 0.02 -14.44 -2.05
C ALA A 30 -0.51 -13.48 -0.97
N SER A 31 0.38 -12.93 -0.14
CA SER A 31 0.03 -11.93 0.87
C SER A 31 -0.46 -10.62 0.23
N PHE A 32 0.20 -10.14 -0.82
CA PHE A 32 -0.24 -8.94 -1.55
C PHE A 32 -1.59 -9.12 -2.23
N VAL A 33 -1.85 -10.29 -2.84
CA VAL A 33 -3.16 -10.62 -3.42
C VAL A 33 -4.25 -10.57 -2.35
N GLN A 34 -3.97 -11.10 -1.16
CA GLN A 34 -4.91 -11.05 -0.03
C GLN A 34 -5.18 -9.61 0.41
N LEU A 35 -4.16 -8.76 0.50
CA LEU A 35 -4.32 -7.34 0.85
C LEU A 35 -5.18 -6.59 -0.17
N ILE A 36 -4.98 -6.83 -1.47
CA ILE A 36 -5.83 -6.29 -2.53
C ILE A 36 -7.27 -6.77 -2.36
N GLY A 37 -7.47 -8.07 -2.08
CA GLY A 37 -8.78 -8.66 -1.83
C GLY A 37 -9.53 -8.00 -0.67
N ILE A 38 -8.83 -7.72 0.44
CA ILE A 38 -9.37 -6.96 1.58
C ILE A 38 -9.77 -5.55 1.13
N GLY A 39 -8.94 -4.87 0.34
CA GLY A 39 -9.26 -3.55 -0.22
C GLY A 39 -10.55 -3.55 -1.03
N PHE A 40 -10.71 -4.51 -1.95
CA PHE A 40 -11.94 -4.66 -2.73
C PHE A 40 -13.15 -5.01 -1.87
N HIS A 41 -12.98 -5.84 -0.83
CA HIS A 41 -14.07 -6.15 0.08
C HIS A 41 -14.56 -4.89 0.82
N ASN A 42 -13.65 -4.01 1.26
CA ASN A 42 -14.00 -2.73 1.90
C ASN A 42 -14.74 -1.81 0.93
N ILE A 43 -14.28 -1.71 -0.33
CA ILE A 43 -14.93 -0.88 -1.35
C ILE A 43 -16.37 -1.34 -1.60
N LYS A 44 -16.64 -2.65 -1.61
CA LYS A 44 -17.98 -3.21 -1.79
C LYS A 44 -18.96 -2.89 -0.66
N GLN A 45 -18.47 -2.54 0.53
CA GLN A 45 -19.32 -2.15 1.66
C GLN A 45 -19.89 -0.73 1.52
N VAL A 46 -19.37 0.05 0.56
CA VAL A 46 -19.82 1.43 0.27
C VAL A 46 -20.64 1.44 -1.02
N GLN A 47 -21.65 2.31 -1.10
CA GLN A 47 -22.38 2.51 -2.36
C GLN A 47 -21.43 3.07 -3.43
N LEU A 48 -21.29 2.34 -4.53
CA LEU A 48 -20.49 2.74 -5.69
C LEU A 48 -21.26 3.74 -6.56
N SER A 49 -21.49 4.94 -6.02
CA SER A 49 -21.95 6.09 -6.81
C SER A 49 -20.84 6.59 -7.72
N GLU A 50 -21.18 7.32 -8.79
CA GLU A 50 -20.19 7.90 -9.69
C GLU A 50 -19.15 8.73 -8.93
N ARG A 51 -19.59 9.55 -7.96
CA ARG A 51 -18.71 10.31 -7.05
C ARG A 51 -17.67 9.43 -6.37
N ASN A 52 -18.10 8.36 -5.70
CA ASN A 52 -17.20 7.51 -4.93
C ASN A 52 -16.23 6.75 -5.84
N VAL A 53 -16.69 6.32 -7.02
CA VAL A 53 -15.84 5.69 -8.04
C VAL A 53 -14.82 6.69 -8.59
N THR A 54 -15.20 7.94 -8.84
CA THR A 54 -14.27 9.00 -9.27
C THR A 54 -13.21 9.28 -8.21
N ILE A 55 -13.60 9.43 -6.93
CA ILE A 55 -12.67 9.66 -5.82
C ILE A 55 -11.67 8.50 -5.72
N LEU A 56 -12.17 7.26 -5.75
CA LEU A 56 -11.32 6.06 -5.72
C LEU A 56 -10.36 6.02 -6.92
N GLY A 57 -10.85 6.27 -8.12
CA GLY A 57 -10.04 6.26 -9.34
C GLY A 57 -8.92 7.30 -9.30
N VAL A 58 -9.23 8.54 -8.90
CA VAL A 58 -8.24 9.61 -8.77
C VAL A 58 -7.22 9.29 -7.67
N ALA A 59 -7.67 8.81 -6.51
CA ALA A 59 -6.78 8.40 -5.43
C ALA A 59 -5.80 7.30 -5.85
N VAL A 60 -6.27 6.28 -6.58
CA VAL A 60 -5.43 5.20 -7.13
C VAL A 60 -4.44 5.74 -8.16
N LEU A 61 -4.90 6.60 -9.08
CA LEU A 61 -4.02 7.18 -10.10
C LEU A 61 -2.91 8.03 -9.51
N PHE A 62 -3.22 8.88 -8.53
CA PHE A 62 -2.20 9.70 -7.85
C PHE A 62 -1.27 8.83 -7.00
N GLY A 63 -1.81 7.89 -6.22
CA GLY A 63 -0.99 6.99 -5.40
C GLY A 63 -0.03 6.15 -6.23
N CYS A 64 -0.50 5.53 -7.31
CA CYS A 64 0.34 4.77 -8.22
C CYS A 64 1.31 5.69 -8.99
N GLY A 65 0.85 6.82 -9.51
CA GLY A 65 1.65 7.74 -10.32
C GLY A 65 2.87 8.28 -9.57
N VAL A 66 2.73 8.50 -8.26
CA VAL A 66 3.83 8.90 -7.39
C VAL A 66 4.93 7.85 -7.28
N MET A 67 4.59 6.55 -7.31
CA MET A 67 5.57 5.47 -7.30
C MET A 67 6.36 5.35 -8.62
N PHE A 68 5.91 6.01 -9.69
CA PHE A 68 6.64 6.10 -10.96
C PHE A 68 7.60 7.32 -11.03
N LEU A 69 7.63 8.16 -9.98
CA LEU A 69 8.45 9.36 -9.98
C LEU A 69 9.94 9.00 -9.87
N PRO A 70 10.84 9.56 -10.71
CA PRO A 70 12.26 9.25 -10.65
C PRO A 70 12.89 9.78 -9.37
N PHE A 71 13.92 9.08 -8.86
CA PHE A 71 14.62 9.44 -7.61
C PHE A 71 15.08 10.91 -7.55
N GLY A 72 15.41 11.52 -8.69
CA GLY A 72 15.80 12.93 -8.80
C GLY A 72 14.70 13.94 -8.48
N ALA A 73 13.43 13.57 -8.66
CA ALA A 73 12.29 14.48 -8.53
C ALA A 73 12.00 14.93 -7.09
N LEU A 74 12.41 14.13 -6.10
CA LEU A 74 12.19 14.41 -4.68
C LEU A 74 13.46 14.84 -3.94
N GLN A 75 14.63 14.85 -4.59
CA GLN A 75 15.91 15.14 -3.90
C GLN A 75 16.02 16.56 -3.34
N SER A 76 15.27 17.51 -3.89
CA SER A 76 15.19 18.89 -3.38
C SER A 76 14.39 19.00 -2.07
N LEU A 77 13.68 17.95 -1.66
CA LEU A 77 12.88 17.91 -0.44
C LEU A 77 13.68 17.33 0.73
N SER A 78 13.25 17.63 1.97
CA SER A 78 13.81 17.01 3.16
C SER A 78 13.53 15.50 3.21
N SER A 79 14.34 14.73 3.93
CA SER A 79 14.24 13.26 4.01
C SER A 79 12.85 12.78 4.47
N VAL A 80 12.17 13.55 5.32
CA VAL A 80 10.80 13.24 5.77
C VAL A 80 9.81 13.40 4.62
N MET A 81 9.88 14.51 3.88
CA MET A 81 9.03 14.75 2.74
C MET A 81 9.29 13.73 1.61
N GLN A 82 10.54 13.33 1.37
CA GLN A 82 10.84 12.28 0.40
C GLN A 82 10.14 10.96 0.73
N ASN A 83 10.09 10.56 2.01
CA ASN A 83 9.41 9.33 2.41
C ASN A 83 7.88 9.44 2.25
N ILE A 84 7.31 10.60 2.57
CA ILE A 84 5.87 10.85 2.44
C ILE A 84 5.46 10.87 0.96
N PHE A 85 6.16 11.68 0.16
CA PHE A 85 5.90 11.82 -1.27
C PHE A 85 6.44 10.66 -2.10
N GLY A 86 7.24 9.76 -1.55
CA GLY A 86 7.62 8.49 -2.20
C GLY A 86 6.66 7.35 -1.89
N ASN A 87 5.71 7.55 -0.96
CA ASN A 87 4.77 6.53 -0.53
C ASN A 87 3.42 6.70 -1.22
N GLY A 88 3.19 5.88 -2.26
CA GLY A 88 1.95 5.92 -3.03
C GLY A 88 0.68 5.65 -2.22
N LEU A 89 0.74 4.80 -1.18
CA LEU A 89 -0.40 4.55 -0.29
C LEU A 89 -0.77 5.81 0.51
N PHE A 90 0.23 6.51 1.05
CA PHE A 90 0.01 7.76 1.77
C PHE A 90 -0.61 8.82 0.85
N ILE A 91 -0.01 9.07 -0.32
CA ILE A 91 -0.52 10.10 -1.24
C ILE A 91 -1.94 9.75 -1.72
N GLY A 92 -2.20 8.51 -2.11
CA GLY A 92 -3.54 8.09 -2.52
C GLY A 92 -4.57 8.26 -1.42
N THR A 93 -4.21 7.96 -0.17
CA THR A 93 -5.10 8.13 1.00
C THR A 93 -5.41 9.61 1.24
N VAL A 94 -4.40 10.47 1.22
CA VAL A 94 -4.58 11.92 1.40
C VAL A 94 -5.46 12.49 0.30
N VAL A 95 -5.21 12.12 -0.97
CA VAL A 95 -6.03 12.56 -2.11
C VAL A 95 -7.48 12.11 -1.96
N SER A 96 -7.70 10.86 -1.54
CA SER A 96 -9.05 10.32 -1.29
C SER A 96 -9.79 11.13 -0.21
N ILE A 97 -9.14 11.40 0.92
CA ILE A 97 -9.72 12.18 2.02
C ILE A 97 -10.03 13.62 1.59
N LEU A 98 -9.09 14.27 0.90
CA LEU A 98 -9.28 15.65 0.43
C LEU A 98 -10.45 15.75 -0.54
N LEU A 99 -10.54 14.83 -1.51
CA LEU A 99 -11.64 14.83 -2.47
C LEU A 99 -12.99 14.51 -1.80
N ASP A 100 -13.02 13.59 -0.84
CA ASP A 100 -14.25 13.31 -0.09
C ASP A 100 -14.72 14.54 0.71
N GLN A 101 -13.80 15.28 1.33
CA GLN A 101 -14.13 16.51 2.07
C GLN A 101 -14.55 17.67 1.17
N ILE A 102 -13.85 17.90 0.07
CA ILE A 102 -14.15 19.01 -0.86
C ILE A 102 -15.48 18.76 -1.57
N TRP A 103 -15.71 17.51 -2.00
CA TRP A 103 -16.94 17.10 -2.67
C TRP A 103 -18.00 16.63 -1.68
N ARG A 104 -17.92 17.05 -0.41
CA ARG A 104 -18.91 16.70 0.59
C ARG A 104 -20.16 17.52 0.31
N THR A 105 -21.14 16.90 -0.36
CA THR A 105 -22.47 17.48 -0.49
C THR A 105 -23.02 17.60 0.92
N GLU A 106 -23.24 18.82 1.39
CA GLU A 106 -23.87 19.08 2.69
C GLU A 106 -25.17 18.26 2.77
N LYS A 107 -25.35 17.55 3.89
CA LYS A 107 -26.65 16.99 4.24
C LYS A 107 -27.52 18.10 4.80
#